data_AF-A0AAU8K928-F1
#
_entry.id   AF-A0AAU8K928-F1
#
_cell.length_a   1.000
_cell.length_b   1.000
_cell.length_c   1.000
_cell.angle_alpha   90.00
_cell.angle_beta   90.00
_cell.angle_gamma   90.00
#
_symmetry.space_group_name_H-M   'P 1'
#
loop_
_entity.id
_entity.type
_entity.pdbx_description
1 polymer ?
#
loop_
_entity_poly.entity_id
_entity_poly.type
_entity_poly.pdbx_seq_one_letter_code
_entity_poly.pdbx_strand_id
1 'polypeptide(L)'
;MSTDIFGQGVNIAELLDAPNAEVLAGNIVNGVLARSILVFASVSERSATMTGAAAPVEGMHCYLKDTKRLYQYQGSAWRQVSSLTQQGTANLSWSNANQATLNVNFPFAFSATPNVFTNINSGNGAVARWSSRAYNINTTSFTVFLTAPDAAILTSGSTIPVQWFASLN
;
A
#
# COMPACT_ATOMS: atom_id res chain seq x y z
N MET A 1 -21.53 25.21 -18.70
CA MET A 1 -21.71 24.38 -17.50
C MET A 1 -20.68 24.74 -16.46
N SER A 2 -21.11 25.23 -15.31
CA SER A 2 -20.27 25.37 -14.12
C SER A 2 -19.99 23.98 -13.52
N THR A 3 -18.76 23.74 -13.07
CA THR A 3 -18.36 22.48 -12.41
C THR A 3 -18.26 22.67 -10.90
N ASP A 4 -18.25 21.58 -10.15
CA ASP A 4 -18.06 21.61 -8.69
C ASP A 4 -16.75 22.28 -8.25
N ILE A 5 -16.78 22.86 -7.04
CA ILE A 5 -15.64 23.58 -6.43
C ILE A 5 -14.45 22.67 -6.08
N PHE A 6 -14.66 21.36 -6.04
CA PHE A 6 -13.62 20.37 -5.76
C PHE A 6 -12.96 19.83 -7.04
N GLY A 7 -13.32 20.35 -8.21
CA GLY A 7 -12.75 19.94 -9.50
C GLY A 7 -13.06 18.48 -9.86
N GLN A 8 -14.14 17.92 -9.31
CA GLN A 8 -14.54 16.53 -9.57
C GLN A 8 -15.27 16.38 -10.90
N GLY A 9 -15.51 17.45 -11.66
CA GLY A 9 -16.22 17.40 -12.93
C GLY A 9 -17.69 17.01 -12.76
N VAL A 10 -18.28 17.27 -11.59
CA VAL A 10 -19.71 17.17 -11.37
C VAL A 10 -20.36 18.42 -11.97
N ASN A 11 -21.26 18.22 -12.93
CA ASN A 11 -21.94 19.31 -13.60
C ASN A 11 -22.96 19.97 -12.66
N ILE A 12 -22.92 21.30 -12.57
CA ILE A 12 -23.94 22.10 -11.90
C ILE A 12 -24.88 22.61 -12.98
N ALA A 13 -26.19 22.34 -12.83
CA ALA A 13 -27.18 22.77 -13.79
C ALA A 13 -27.18 24.30 -13.93
N GLU A 14 -27.02 24.77 -15.16
CA GLU A 14 -27.24 26.17 -15.51
C GLU A 14 -28.75 26.31 -15.68
N LEU A 15 -29.40 27.07 -14.80
CA LEU A 15 -30.86 27.20 -14.68
C LEU A 15 -31.50 27.95 -15.89
N LEU A 16 -31.03 27.67 -17.10
CA LEU A 16 -31.39 28.33 -18.35
C LEU A 16 -32.55 27.61 -19.07
N ASP A 17 -32.78 26.33 -18.76
CA ASP A 17 -33.89 25.53 -19.28
C ASP A 17 -35.01 25.36 -18.24
N ALA A 18 -36.19 24.94 -18.71
CA ALA A 18 -37.31 24.60 -17.84
C ALA A 18 -36.89 23.53 -16.79
N PRO A 19 -37.30 23.68 -15.51
CA PRO A 19 -36.83 22.83 -14.43
C PRO A 19 -37.25 21.37 -14.64
N ASN A 20 -36.26 20.49 -14.86
CA ASN A 20 -36.42 19.04 -14.87
C ASN A 20 -35.68 18.43 -13.67
N ALA A 21 -36.43 18.16 -12.60
CA ALA A 21 -35.88 17.67 -11.34
C ALA A 21 -35.26 16.26 -11.46
N GLU A 22 -35.78 15.41 -12.35
CA GLU A 22 -35.26 14.06 -12.57
C GLU A 22 -33.91 14.08 -13.27
N VAL A 23 -33.76 14.92 -14.30
CA VAL A 23 -32.47 15.12 -14.99
C VAL A 23 -31.44 15.77 -14.07
N LEU A 24 -31.85 16.76 -13.26
CA LEU A 24 -30.99 17.38 -12.26
C LEU A 24 -30.50 16.35 -11.23
N ALA A 25 -31.43 15.61 -10.62
CA ALA A 25 -31.10 14.61 -9.62
C ALA A 25 -30.23 13.49 -10.20
N GLY A 26 -30.55 13.00 -11.40
CA GLY A 26 -29.75 12.00 -12.11
C GLY A 26 -28.32 12.47 -12.38
N ASN A 27 -28.14 13.71 -12.83
CA ASN A 27 -26.80 14.27 -13.10
C ASN A 27 -25.97 14.42 -11.82
N ILE A 28 -26.58 14.84 -10.71
CA ILE A 28 -25.91 14.92 -9.41
C ILE A 28 -25.57 13.52 -8.89
N VAL A 29 -26.53 12.62 -8.83
CA VAL A 29 -26.36 11.26 -8.29
C VAL A 29 -25.32 10.47 -9.08
N ASN A 30 -25.41 10.49 -10.42
CA ASN A 30 -24.44 9.79 -11.26
C ASN A 30 -23.04 10.41 -11.19
N GLY A 31 -22.95 11.74 -11.05
CA GLY A 31 -21.69 12.45 -10.88
C GLY A 31 -21.01 12.19 -9.53
N VAL A 32 -21.79 12.04 -8.46
CA VAL A 32 -21.29 11.94 -7.08
C VAL A 32 -21.11 10.49 -6.62
N LEU A 33 -21.98 9.56 -6.98
CA LEU A 33 -21.89 8.17 -6.52
C LEU A 33 -20.56 7.52 -6.92
N ALA A 34 -20.09 7.78 -8.14
CA ALA A 34 -18.79 7.31 -8.62
C ALA A 34 -17.59 8.00 -7.94
N ARG A 35 -17.82 9.10 -7.20
CA ARG A 35 -16.78 10.03 -6.69
C ARG A 35 -16.94 10.36 -5.21
N SER A 36 -17.56 9.46 -4.46
CA SER A 36 -17.68 9.56 -3.00
C SER A 36 -16.32 9.68 -2.29
N ILE A 37 -15.23 9.36 -2.98
CA ILE A 37 -13.85 9.74 -2.65
C ILE A 37 -13.38 10.78 -3.68
N LEU A 38 -12.83 11.91 -3.22
CA LEU A 38 -12.27 12.95 -4.09
C LEU A 38 -11.07 12.39 -4.87
N VAL A 39 -11.04 12.55 -6.19
CA VAL A 39 -9.95 12.02 -7.02
C VAL A 39 -9.12 13.16 -7.59
N PHE A 40 -7.81 13.12 -7.35
CA PHE A 40 -6.84 14.08 -7.90
C PHE A 40 -5.75 13.34 -8.68
N ALA A 41 -5.16 13.98 -9.69
CA ALA A 41 -4.01 13.45 -10.39
C ALA A 41 -2.76 13.40 -9.52
N SER A 42 -2.55 14.42 -8.67
CA SER A 42 -1.37 14.51 -7.80
C SER A 42 -1.61 15.30 -6.50
N VAL A 43 -0.62 15.29 -5.61
CA VAL A 43 -0.59 16.14 -4.41
C VAL A 43 -0.69 17.62 -4.77
N SER A 44 0.01 18.07 -5.80
CA SER A 44 0.04 19.47 -6.22
C SER A 44 -1.33 19.95 -6.71
N GLU A 45 -2.03 19.12 -7.49
CA GLU A 45 -3.39 19.44 -7.94
C GLU A 45 -4.35 19.53 -6.75
N ARG A 46 -4.32 18.53 -5.85
CA ARG A 46 -5.13 18.57 -4.63
C ARG A 46 -4.87 19.85 -3.83
N SER A 47 -3.61 20.19 -3.61
CA SER A 47 -3.22 21.37 -2.83
C SER A 47 -3.65 22.68 -3.48
N ALA A 48 -3.70 22.76 -4.81
CA ALA A 48 -4.20 23.93 -5.52
C ALA A 48 -5.74 24.03 -5.42
N THR A 49 -6.44 22.91 -5.59
CA THR A 49 -7.91 22.87 -5.56
C THR A 49 -8.48 23.06 -4.16
N MET A 50 -7.88 22.47 -3.13
CA MET A 50 -8.42 22.45 -1.77
C MET A 50 -8.02 23.68 -0.95
N THR A 51 -8.44 24.85 -1.43
CA THR A 51 -8.20 26.15 -0.80
C THR A 51 -9.52 26.93 -0.64
N GLY A 52 -9.52 27.96 0.22
CA GLY A 52 -10.69 28.82 0.42
C GLY A 52 -11.94 28.03 0.83
N ALA A 53 -13.02 28.18 0.07
CA ALA A 53 -14.29 27.47 0.33
C ALA A 53 -14.21 25.94 0.13
N ALA A 54 -13.21 25.45 -0.60
CA ALA A 54 -12.93 24.03 -0.79
C ALA A 54 -11.83 23.52 0.16
N ALA A 55 -11.48 24.28 1.21
CA ALA A 55 -10.50 23.86 2.20
C ALA A 55 -10.88 22.49 2.81
N PRO A 56 -9.88 21.63 3.08
CA PRO A 56 -10.15 20.29 3.58
C PRO A 56 -10.70 20.34 5.01
N VAL A 57 -11.72 19.52 5.29
CA VAL A 57 -12.25 19.30 6.64
C VAL A 57 -11.81 17.93 7.16
N GLU A 58 -11.66 17.82 8.48
CA GLU A 58 -11.25 16.58 9.12
C GLU A 58 -12.19 15.41 8.74
N GLY A 59 -11.59 14.25 8.45
CA GLY A 59 -12.31 13.06 7.99
C GLY A 59 -12.52 12.99 6.47
N MET A 60 -12.24 14.05 5.70
CA MET A 60 -12.29 13.98 4.23
C MET A 60 -11.32 12.95 3.66
N HIS A 61 -11.72 12.26 2.60
CA HIS A 61 -10.90 11.27 1.91
C HIS A 61 -10.60 11.70 0.46
N CYS A 62 -9.38 11.41 -0.01
CA CYS A 62 -9.03 11.57 -1.41
C CYS A 62 -8.12 10.46 -1.93
N TYR A 63 -8.20 10.18 -3.22
CA TYR A 63 -7.32 9.26 -3.94
C TYR A 63 -6.42 10.04 -4.90
N LEU A 64 -5.13 9.74 -4.88
CA LEU A 64 -4.14 10.32 -5.80
C LEU A 64 -3.80 9.30 -6.90
N LYS A 65 -4.06 9.66 -8.17
CA LYS A 65 -3.87 8.76 -9.32
C LYS A 65 -2.38 8.44 -9.58
N ASP A 66 -1.49 9.38 -9.33
CA ASP A 66 -0.04 9.24 -9.54
C ASP A 66 0.58 8.16 -8.63
N THR A 67 0.21 8.16 -7.36
CA THR A 67 0.76 7.30 -6.31
C THR A 67 -0.15 6.11 -5.99
N LYS A 68 -1.37 6.11 -6.54
CA LYS A 68 -2.42 5.12 -6.31
C LYS A 68 -2.77 4.93 -4.84
N ARG A 69 -2.83 6.03 -4.08
CA ARG A 69 -2.99 6.02 -2.63
C ARG A 69 -4.23 6.77 -2.16
N LEU A 70 -4.87 6.20 -1.15
CA LEU A 70 -5.97 6.83 -0.41
C LEU A 70 -5.40 7.62 0.77
N TYR A 71 -5.86 8.85 0.94
CA TYR A 71 -5.50 9.74 2.04
C TYR A 71 -6.75 10.21 2.77
N GLN A 72 -6.62 10.45 4.07
CA GLN A 72 -7.61 11.07 4.95
C GLN A 72 -7.02 12.35 5.54
N TYR A 73 -7.80 13.43 5.57
CA TYR A 73 -7.41 14.67 6.24
C TYR A 73 -7.66 14.59 7.75
N GLN A 74 -6.62 14.83 8.55
CA GLN A 74 -6.61 14.71 10.02
C GLN A 74 -6.69 16.09 10.70
N GLY A 75 -7.40 17.05 10.09
CA GLY A 75 -7.55 18.42 10.59
C GLY A 75 -6.36 19.36 10.31
N SER A 76 -5.15 18.81 10.15
CA SER A 76 -3.93 19.60 9.87
C SER A 76 -3.09 19.08 8.71
N ALA A 77 -3.23 17.79 8.37
CA ALA A 77 -2.45 17.15 7.33
C ALA A 77 -3.21 15.98 6.71
N TRP A 78 -2.87 15.68 5.46
CA TRP A 78 -3.30 14.48 4.78
C TRP A 78 -2.44 13.29 5.20
N ARG A 79 -3.04 12.25 5.76
CA ARG A 79 -2.37 10.99 6.08
C ARG A 79 -2.86 9.87 5.18
N GLN A 80 -1.96 9.00 4.77
CA GLN A 80 -2.30 7.82 3.97
C GLN A 80 -3.13 6.85 4.83
N VAL A 81 -4.23 6.33 4.28
CA VAL A 81 -5.18 5.48 5.03
C VAL A 81 -4.66 4.05 5.20
N SER A 82 -3.84 3.56 4.28
CA SER A 82 -3.14 2.29 4.46
C SER A 82 -1.73 2.36 3.88
N SER A 83 -0.70 2.06 4.67
CA SER A 83 0.62 1.78 4.12
C SER A 83 0.53 0.48 3.32
N LEU A 84 1.19 0.42 2.16
CA LEU A 84 1.30 -0.84 1.43
C LEU A 84 1.99 -1.83 2.37
N THR A 85 1.31 -2.93 2.65
CA THR A 85 1.80 -3.98 3.52
C THR A 85 1.65 -5.28 2.78
N GLN A 86 2.74 -6.04 2.70
CA GLN A 86 2.79 -7.32 2.01
C GLN A 86 3.34 -8.35 2.98
N GLN A 87 2.82 -9.57 2.91
CA GLN A 87 3.26 -10.68 3.75
C GLN A 87 3.25 -11.97 2.95
N GLY A 88 4.01 -12.96 3.42
CA GLY A 88 4.03 -14.27 2.78
C GLY A 88 4.93 -15.26 3.50
N THR A 89 5.12 -16.40 2.86
CA THR A 89 6.01 -17.47 3.33
C THR A 89 7.00 -17.82 2.23
N ALA A 90 8.27 -17.87 2.58
CA ALA A 90 9.36 -18.33 1.73
C ALA A 90 9.82 -19.70 2.23
N ASN A 91 9.80 -20.73 1.37
CA ASN A 91 10.20 -22.08 1.75
C ASN A 91 11.66 -22.31 1.34
N LEU A 92 12.54 -22.52 2.32
CA LEU A 92 13.95 -22.77 2.08
C LEU A 92 14.28 -24.25 2.27
N SER A 93 15.18 -24.75 1.43
CA SER A 93 15.77 -26.08 1.57
C SER A 93 17.27 -25.99 1.36
N TRP A 94 18.02 -26.78 2.11
CA TRP A 94 19.48 -26.84 2.02
C TRP A 94 19.97 -28.24 2.40
N SER A 95 21.17 -28.57 1.94
CA SER A 95 21.83 -29.83 2.25
C SER A 95 23.24 -29.56 2.72
N ASN A 96 23.61 -30.13 3.87
CA ASN A 96 24.93 -30.05 4.46
C ASN A 96 25.50 -28.61 4.47
N ALA A 97 24.72 -27.67 5.01
CA ALA A 97 25.05 -26.25 5.04
C ALA A 97 24.80 -25.64 6.43
N ASN A 98 25.51 -24.56 6.72
CA ASN A 98 25.33 -23.72 7.90
C ASN A 98 24.56 -22.42 7.59
N GLN A 99 24.22 -22.19 6.33
CA GLN A 99 23.46 -21.05 5.86
C GLN A 99 22.59 -21.42 4.66
N ALA A 100 21.46 -20.72 4.49
CA ALA A 100 20.59 -20.85 3.33
C ALA A 100 20.04 -19.47 2.94
N THR A 101 19.89 -19.24 1.64
CA THR A 101 19.35 -17.98 1.10
C THR A 101 18.24 -18.23 0.10
N LEU A 102 17.30 -17.29 0.01
CA LEU A 102 16.28 -17.27 -1.02
C LEU A 102 15.89 -15.82 -1.33
N ASN A 103 15.91 -15.44 -2.60
CA ASN A 103 15.35 -14.17 -3.04
C ASN A 103 13.82 -14.27 -3.07
N VAL A 104 13.16 -13.33 -2.40
CA VAL A 104 11.71 -13.23 -2.32
C VAL A 104 11.29 -11.97 -3.06
N ASN A 105 10.46 -12.14 -4.08
CA ASN A 105 9.87 -11.03 -4.82
C ASN A 105 8.59 -10.58 -4.12
N PHE A 106 8.43 -9.27 -3.97
CA PHE A 106 7.15 -8.71 -3.55
C PHE A 106 6.13 -8.84 -4.69
N PRO A 107 4.89 -9.28 -4.41
CA PRO A 107 3.81 -9.27 -5.40
C PRO A 107 3.60 -7.92 -6.08
N PHE A 108 3.84 -6.82 -5.35
CA PHE A 108 3.80 -5.46 -5.85
C PHE A 108 5.06 -4.69 -5.46
N ALA A 109 5.56 -3.85 -6.36
CA ALA A 109 6.68 -2.97 -6.05
C ALA A 109 6.26 -1.90 -5.02
N PHE A 110 7.09 -1.71 -3.99
CA PHE A 110 6.99 -0.59 -3.08
C PHE A 110 7.51 0.70 -3.73
N SER A 111 7.02 1.86 -3.30
CA SER A 111 7.51 3.15 -3.81
C SER A 111 8.88 3.56 -3.27
N ALA A 112 9.33 2.90 -2.21
CA ALA A 112 10.61 3.08 -1.53
C ALA A 112 11.01 1.75 -0.90
N THR A 113 12.26 1.61 -0.43
CA THR A 113 12.70 0.40 0.26
C THR A 113 11.87 0.18 1.54
N PRO A 114 11.13 -0.94 1.68
CA PRO A 114 10.32 -1.22 2.86
C PRO A 114 11.16 -1.70 4.05
N ASN A 115 10.57 -1.66 5.24
CA ASN A 115 11.07 -2.43 6.38
C ASN A 115 10.60 -3.88 6.25
N VAL A 116 11.50 -4.85 6.44
CA VAL A 116 11.18 -6.27 6.32
C VAL A 116 11.49 -7.00 7.62
N PHE A 117 10.51 -7.75 8.10
CA PHE A 117 10.63 -8.69 9.21
C PHE A 117 10.56 -10.12 8.68
N THR A 118 11.34 -11.02 9.26
CA THR A 118 11.33 -12.46 8.94
C THR A 118 11.26 -13.27 10.22
N ASN A 119 10.48 -14.35 10.21
CA ASN A 119 10.40 -15.30 11.31
C ASN A 119 10.39 -16.73 10.77
N ILE A 120 11.17 -17.61 11.41
CA ILE A 120 11.15 -19.04 11.09
C ILE A 120 9.88 -19.64 11.68
N ASN A 121 8.99 -20.15 10.83
CA ASN A 121 7.80 -20.87 11.25
C ASN A 121 8.17 -22.35 11.43
N SER A 122 8.59 -22.75 12.63
CA SER A 122 9.16 -24.07 12.92
C SER A 122 8.15 -25.23 12.94
N GLY A 123 7.00 -25.11 12.28
CA GLY A 123 5.91 -26.08 12.30
C GLY A 123 6.24 -27.46 11.71
N ASN A 124 7.39 -27.63 11.05
CA ASN A 124 7.88 -28.93 10.58
C ASN A 124 9.42 -28.91 10.46
N GLY A 125 10.13 -29.74 11.24
CA GLY A 125 11.60 -29.92 11.15
C GLY A 125 12.42 -29.25 12.25
N ALA A 126 13.48 -29.94 12.70
CA ALA A 126 14.38 -29.44 13.74
C ALA A 126 15.30 -28.32 13.19
N VAL A 127 14.87 -27.07 13.32
CA VAL A 127 15.69 -25.86 13.07
C VAL A 127 16.15 -25.22 14.36
N ALA A 128 16.43 -26.04 15.38
CA ALA A 128 16.82 -25.57 16.70
C ALA A 128 17.98 -24.57 16.58
N ARG A 129 17.75 -23.36 17.10
CA ARG A 129 18.73 -22.25 17.20
C ARG A 129 19.14 -21.59 15.88
N TRP A 130 18.49 -21.88 14.77
CA TRP A 130 18.66 -21.10 13.55
C TRP A 130 18.04 -19.70 13.70
N SER A 131 18.60 -18.72 13.01
CA SER A 131 18.06 -17.35 12.97
C SER A 131 17.75 -16.92 11.55
N SER A 132 16.73 -16.08 11.40
CA SER A 132 16.33 -15.48 10.12
C SER A 132 16.55 -13.98 10.10
N ARG A 133 17.00 -13.45 8.98
CA ARG A 133 16.99 -12.02 8.68
C ARG A 133 16.71 -11.75 7.21
N ALA A 134 16.24 -10.55 6.91
CA ALA A 134 16.21 -10.02 5.56
C ALA A 134 17.49 -9.20 5.27
N TYR A 135 17.99 -9.26 4.04
CA TYR A 135 19.05 -8.38 3.53
C TYR A 135 18.84 -8.11 2.03
N ASN A 136 19.63 -7.20 1.44
CA ASN A 136 19.47 -6.76 0.06
C ASN A 136 18.03 -6.30 -0.27
N ILE A 137 17.41 -5.59 0.68
CA ILE A 137 16.03 -5.12 0.56
C ILE A 137 16.01 -3.97 -0.45
N ASN A 138 15.17 -4.09 -1.48
CA ASN A 138 14.88 -3.05 -2.44
C ASN A 138 13.35 -2.91 -2.62
N THR A 139 12.90 -2.12 -3.60
CA THR A 139 11.48 -1.86 -3.84
C THR A 139 10.71 -3.07 -4.37
N THR A 140 11.39 -4.06 -4.94
CA THR A 140 10.77 -5.21 -5.64
C THR A 140 11.07 -6.55 -5.00
N SER A 141 12.12 -6.65 -4.19
CA SER A 141 12.52 -7.89 -3.56
C SER A 141 13.36 -7.67 -2.30
N PHE A 142 13.60 -8.78 -1.61
CA PHE A 142 14.63 -8.90 -0.59
C PHE A 142 15.18 -10.32 -0.60
N THR A 143 16.31 -10.55 0.06
CA THR A 143 16.83 -11.90 0.28
C THR A 143 16.59 -12.34 1.72
N VAL A 144 15.92 -13.48 1.90
CA VAL A 144 15.85 -14.19 3.17
C VAL A 144 17.19 -14.87 3.40
N PHE A 145 17.77 -14.68 4.59
CA PHE A 145 18.97 -15.38 5.05
C PHE A 145 18.65 -16.17 6.31
N LEU A 146 18.94 -17.46 6.26
CA LEU A 146 18.94 -18.35 7.41
C LEU A 146 20.39 -18.70 7.77
N THR A 147 20.71 -18.65 9.05
CA THR A 147 22.03 -19.08 9.57
C THR A 147 21.91 -19.96 10.80
N ALA A 148 22.75 -20.97 10.85
CA ALA A 148 23.00 -21.77 12.03
C ALA A 148 23.68 -20.92 13.13
N PRO A 149 23.61 -21.34 14.41
CA PRO A 149 24.24 -20.64 15.52
C PRO A 149 25.78 -20.75 15.51
N ASP A 150 26.33 -21.75 14.82
CA ASP A 150 27.77 -22.01 14.70
C ASP A 150 28.07 -22.42 13.24
N ALA A 151 29.11 -21.82 12.66
CA ALA A 151 29.54 -22.09 11.30
C ALA A 151 30.10 -23.51 11.11
N ALA A 152 30.54 -24.18 12.17
CA ALA A 152 31.01 -25.57 12.10
C ALA A 152 29.85 -26.59 12.01
N ILE A 153 28.62 -26.20 12.36
CA ILE A 153 27.46 -27.08 12.34
C ILE A 153 26.82 -27.05 10.96
N LEU A 154 26.94 -28.16 10.23
CA LEU A 154 26.25 -28.38 8.97
C LEU A 154 24.97 -29.19 9.23
N THR A 155 23.84 -28.71 8.74
CA THR A 155 22.58 -29.45 8.79
C THR A 155 21.95 -29.52 7.41
N SER A 156 20.90 -30.33 7.29
CA SER A 156 20.02 -30.33 6.14
C SER A 156 18.61 -29.94 6.59
N GLY A 157 18.00 -29.03 5.87
CA GLY A 157 16.62 -28.58 6.08
C GLY A 157 15.83 -28.77 4.79
N SER A 158 14.61 -29.28 4.89
CA SER A 158 13.71 -29.42 3.75
C SER A 158 12.44 -28.64 4.01
N THR A 159 12.08 -27.75 3.08
CA THR A 159 10.83 -26.99 3.08
C THR A 159 10.60 -26.25 4.40
N ILE A 160 11.65 -25.60 4.92
CA ILE A 160 11.56 -24.80 6.14
C ILE A 160 10.83 -23.50 5.82
N PRO A 161 9.65 -23.23 6.42
CA PRO A 161 8.89 -22.04 6.10
C PRO A 161 9.43 -20.84 6.89
N VAL A 162 9.77 -19.78 6.18
CA VAL A 162 10.11 -18.47 6.75
C VAL A 162 8.99 -17.50 6.40
N GLN A 163 8.24 -17.10 7.41
CA GLN A 163 7.24 -16.05 7.29
C GLN A 163 7.95 -14.70 7.17
N TRP A 164 7.36 -13.82 6.37
CA TRP A 164 7.86 -12.46 6.21
C TRP A 164 6.71 -11.45 6.16
N PHE A 165 7.03 -10.24 6.61
CA PHE A 165 6.17 -9.07 6.56
C PHE A 165 7.01 -7.89 6.07
N ALA A 166 6.48 -7.12 5.13
CA ALA A 166 7.12 -5.94 4.57
C ALA A 166 6.14 -4.77 4.56
N SER A 167 6.56 -3.60 5.05
CA SER A 167 5.73 -2.40 5.06
C SER A 167 6.55 -1.12 4.89
N LEU A 168 5.91 -0.09 4.37
CA LEU A 168 6.44 1.27 4.37
C LEU A 168 6.04 1.97 5.67
N ASN A 169 7.00 2.63 6.31
CA ASN A 169 6.73 3.57 7.40
C ASN A 169 6.07 4.86 6.87
#